data_AF-A0A2I0LCX0-F1
#
_entry.id   AF-A0A2I0LCX0-F1
#
_cell.length_a   1.000
_cell.length_b   1.000
_cell.length_c   1.000
_cell.angle_alpha   90.00
_cell.angle_beta   90.00
_cell.angle_gamma   90.00
#
_symmetry.space_group_name_H-M   'P 1'
#
loop_
_entity.id
_entity.type
_entity.pdbx_description
1 polymer ?
#
loop_
_entity_poly.entity_id
_entity_poly.type
_entity_poly.pdbx_seq_one_letter_code
_entity_poly.pdbx_strand_id
1 'polypeptide(L)'
;MNFAATISKFGAALFLLVQVLILLDFTHSWNDAWVEKDEQKWYIALLAVSIGCYIAAFTIGGILFIWFNPSGHDCGLNVFFMVMSLILPVIFTGVALHPKVNGSLLPASVVSVYCAYVCFTALSCEPRDYACNGLHGKSKAVSTGTLILGMLTTVLSVLYSAFRAGSSTTFLSPPSSPRSDVEEGTDKEDKKEAEARPVSYSYSFFHLIFALASMYAGMLLSDWTSSSDSSDLVDVGWTSVWVRICTEWVTAGLYIWTVIAPLLFPDREFF
;
A
#
# COMPACT_ATOMS: atom_id res chain seq x y z
N MET A 1 -30.24 9.20 3.53
CA MET A 1 -28.91 8.69 3.14
C MET A 1 -28.90 8.44 1.63
N ASN A 2 -28.15 9.22 0.85
CA ASN A 2 -28.10 9.10 -0.61
C ASN A 2 -27.43 7.77 -1.00
N PHE A 3 -28.10 6.93 -1.79
CA PHE A 3 -27.61 5.62 -2.23
C PHE A 3 -26.17 5.64 -2.77
N ALA A 4 -25.84 6.67 -3.56
CA ALA A 4 -24.49 6.89 -4.09
C ALA A 4 -23.43 7.06 -2.98
N ALA A 5 -23.73 7.80 -1.91
CA ALA A 5 -22.79 8.03 -0.82
C ALA A 5 -22.48 6.74 -0.04
N THR A 6 -23.48 5.87 0.15
CA THR A 6 -23.28 4.56 0.78
C THR A 6 -22.38 3.67 -0.08
N ILE A 7 -22.60 3.67 -1.39
CA ILE A 7 -21.77 2.91 -2.34
C ILE A 7 -20.33 3.45 -2.35
N SER A 8 -20.15 4.77 -2.40
CA SER A 8 -18.82 5.39 -2.39
C SER A 8 -18.06 5.10 -1.08
N LYS A 9 -18.72 5.10 0.08
CA LYS A 9 -18.11 4.69 1.37
C LYS A 9 -17.58 3.26 1.31
N PHE A 10 -18.39 2.33 0.82
CA PHE A 10 -17.98 0.93 0.68
C PHE A 10 -16.86 0.75 -0.34
N GLY A 11 -16.98 1.38 -1.51
CA GLY A 11 -15.96 1.35 -2.56
C GLY A 11 -14.62 1.95 -2.10
N ALA A 12 -14.66 3.05 -1.35
CA ALA A 12 -13.48 3.67 -0.76
C ALA A 12 -12.79 2.76 0.27
N ALA A 13 -13.57 2.08 1.13
CA ALA A 13 -13.03 1.10 2.07
C ALA A 13 -12.38 -0.10 1.34
N LEU A 14 -13.01 -0.60 0.27
CA LEU A 14 -12.44 -1.66 -0.55
C LEU A 14 -11.17 -1.19 -1.27
N PHE A 15 -11.12 0.06 -1.74
CA PHE A 15 -9.92 0.62 -2.36
C PHE A 15 -8.74 0.68 -1.40
N LEU A 16 -8.96 1.01 -0.12
CA LEU A 16 -7.90 0.97 0.89
C LEU A 16 -7.28 -0.44 1.01
N LEU A 17 -8.08 -1.50 0.94
CA LEU A 17 -7.58 -2.87 0.94
C LEU A 17 -6.78 -3.19 -0.33
N VAL A 18 -7.28 -2.75 -1.49
CA VAL A 18 -6.57 -2.89 -2.78
C VAL A 18 -5.23 -2.16 -2.73
N GLN A 19 -5.18 -0.97 -2.12
CA GLN A 19 -3.97 -0.18 -1.96
C GLN A 19 -2.93 -0.90 -1.08
N VAL A 20 -3.35 -1.61 -0.03
CA VAL A 20 -2.47 -2.45 0.77
C VAL A 20 -1.88 -3.59 -0.07
N LEU A 21 -2.69 -4.27 -0.90
CA LEU A 21 -2.20 -5.33 -1.77
C LEU A 21 -1.21 -4.81 -2.82
N ILE A 22 -1.51 -3.64 -3.41
CA ILE A 22 -0.62 -2.96 -4.36
C ILE A 22 0.69 -2.59 -3.68
N LEU A 23 0.66 -2.08 -2.45
CA LEU A 23 1.86 -1.76 -1.69
C LEU A 23 2.72 -3.01 -1.47
N LEU A 24 2.11 -4.13 -1.07
CA LEU A 24 2.83 -5.38 -0.86
C LEU A 24 3.48 -5.87 -2.17
N ASP A 25 2.72 -5.95 -3.27
CA ASP A 25 3.27 -6.33 -4.60
C ASP A 25 4.41 -5.40 -5.02
N PHE A 26 4.25 -4.08 -4.83
CA PHE A 26 5.29 -3.10 -5.12
C PHE A 26 6.57 -3.37 -4.33
N THR A 27 6.46 -3.56 -3.01
CA THR A 27 7.65 -3.75 -2.16
C THR A 27 8.39 -5.05 -2.46
N HIS A 28 7.67 -6.15 -2.71
CA HIS A 28 8.27 -7.42 -3.11
C HIS A 28 8.87 -7.33 -4.52
N SER A 29 8.15 -6.76 -5.49
CA SER A 29 8.67 -6.53 -6.84
C SER A 29 9.92 -5.65 -6.86
N TRP A 30 9.95 -4.60 -6.03
CA TRP A 30 11.14 -3.74 -5.90
C TRP A 30 12.32 -4.50 -5.31
N ASN A 31 12.09 -5.28 -4.25
CA ASN A 31 13.11 -6.15 -3.67
C ASN A 31 13.70 -7.08 -4.73
N ASP A 32 12.84 -7.83 -5.43
CA ASP A 32 13.26 -8.86 -6.36
C ASP A 32 14.02 -8.25 -7.55
N ALA A 33 13.56 -7.10 -8.05
CA ALA A 33 14.25 -6.38 -9.13
C ALA A 33 15.66 -5.91 -8.77
N TRP A 34 15.96 -5.65 -7.49
CA TRP A 34 17.30 -5.29 -7.03
C TRP A 34 18.14 -6.52 -6.68
N VAL A 35 17.52 -7.56 -6.11
CA VAL A 35 18.17 -8.85 -5.82
C VAL A 35 18.61 -9.55 -7.11
N GLU A 36 17.79 -9.52 -8.17
CA GLU A 36 18.08 -10.13 -9.46
C GLU A 36 19.33 -9.55 -10.14
N LYS A 37 19.74 -8.33 -9.79
CA LYS A 37 20.96 -7.72 -10.33
C LYS A 37 22.23 -8.43 -9.88
N ASP A 38 22.18 -9.16 -8.76
CA ASP A 38 23.29 -9.96 -8.22
C ASP A 38 24.63 -9.18 -8.12
N GLU A 39 24.55 -7.88 -7.76
CA GLU A 39 25.74 -7.07 -7.50
C GLU A 39 25.74 -6.51 -6.08
N GLN A 40 26.93 -6.46 -5.46
CA GLN A 40 27.12 -5.98 -4.10
C GLN A 40 26.54 -4.57 -3.85
N LYS A 41 26.60 -3.67 -4.85
CA LYS A 41 26.07 -2.31 -4.73
C LYS A 41 24.56 -2.29 -4.48
N TRP A 42 23.80 -3.21 -5.08
CA TRP A 42 22.35 -3.30 -4.93
C TRP A 42 21.97 -3.89 -3.57
N TYR A 43 22.73 -4.87 -3.07
CA TYR A 43 22.54 -5.36 -1.70
C TYR A 43 22.84 -4.29 -0.63
N ILE A 44 23.90 -3.49 -0.82
CA ILE A 44 24.18 -2.34 0.06
C ILE A 44 23.05 -1.32 -0.01
N ALA A 45 22.53 -1.02 -1.21
CA ALA A 45 21.40 -0.12 -1.38
C ALA A 45 20.13 -0.65 -0.70
N LEU A 46 19.80 -1.94 -0.85
CA LEU A 46 18.68 -2.61 -0.16
C LEU A 46 18.79 -2.42 1.35
N LEU A 47 19.96 -2.69 1.91
CA LEU A 47 20.20 -2.57 3.35
C LEU A 47 20.09 -1.12 3.81
N ALA A 48 20.71 -0.18 3.09
CA ALA A 48 20.67 1.24 3.41
C ALA A 48 19.25 1.82 3.41
N VAL A 49 18.45 1.47 2.39
CA VAL A 49 17.03 1.86 2.32
C VAL A 49 16.25 1.23 3.47
N SER A 50 16.49 -0.06 3.75
CA SER A 50 15.78 -0.76 4.84
C SER A 50 16.05 -0.14 6.20
N ILE A 51 17.31 0.19 6.49
CA ILE A 51 17.70 0.88 7.73
C ILE A 51 17.04 2.26 7.81
N GLY A 52 17.07 3.03 6.71
CA GLY A 52 16.41 4.33 6.63
C GLY A 52 14.90 4.24 6.91
N CYS A 53 14.22 3.25 6.35
CA CYS A 53 12.81 2.99 6.59
C CYS A 53 12.53 2.63 8.06
N TYR A 54 13.32 1.75 8.68
CA TYR A 54 13.14 1.45 10.10
C TYR A 54 13.36 2.67 11.00
N ILE A 55 14.42 3.46 10.75
CA ILE A 55 14.66 4.70 11.48
C ILE A 55 13.46 5.64 11.34
N ALA A 56 12.92 5.80 10.12
CA ALA A 56 11.75 6.62 9.88
C ALA A 56 10.52 6.11 10.64
N ALA A 57 10.24 4.80 10.61
CA ALA A 57 9.10 4.20 11.30
C ALA A 57 9.16 4.43 12.82
N PHE A 58 10.31 4.17 13.45
CA PHE A 58 10.49 4.41 14.89
C PHE A 58 10.49 5.90 15.25
N THR A 59 11.03 6.77 14.38
CA THR A 59 11.01 8.22 14.58
C THR A 59 9.57 8.75 14.52
N ILE A 60 8.79 8.32 13.53
CA ILE A 60 7.36 8.66 13.42
C ILE A 60 6.65 8.20 14.69
N GLY A 61 6.82 6.93 15.10
CA GLY A 61 6.21 6.42 16.33
C GLY A 61 6.58 7.22 17.58
N GLY A 62 7.85 7.63 17.73
CA GLY A 62 8.30 8.50 18.82
C GLY A 62 7.65 9.89 18.79
N ILE A 63 7.50 10.48 17.60
CA ILE A 63 6.79 11.76 17.42
C ILE A 63 5.31 11.63 17.79
N LEU A 64 4.66 10.49 17.52
CA LEU A 64 3.27 10.26 17.91
C LEU A 64 3.07 10.37 19.42
N PHE A 65 4.00 9.87 20.24
CA PHE A 65 3.89 10.02 21.70
C PHE A 65 3.93 11.50 22.14
N ILE A 66 4.66 12.35 21.43
CA ILE A 66 4.72 13.80 21.74
C ILE A 66 3.38 14.47 21.43
N TRP A 67 2.70 14.02 20.37
CA TRP A 67 1.48 14.66 19.87
C TRP A 67 0.19 14.07 20.42
N PHE A 68 0.18 12.78 20.78
CA PHE A 68 -1.03 12.03 21.10
C PHE A 68 -1.05 11.47 22.54
N ASN A 69 -0.06 11.80 23.37
CA ASN A 69 0.01 11.45 24.79
C ASN A 69 0.43 12.65 25.66
N PRO A 70 -0.38 13.73 25.74
CA PRO A 70 -0.09 14.88 26.57
C PRO A 70 -0.08 14.52 28.07
N SER A 71 0.81 15.16 28.83
CA SER A 71 0.87 14.98 30.28
C SER A 71 -0.39 15.51 30.97
N GLY A 72 -0.93 14.75 31.93
CA GLY A 72 -2.10 15.15 32.73
C GLY A 72 -3.44 14.62 32.25
N HIS A 73 -3.46 13.83 31.16
CA HIS A 73 -4.65 13.13 30.66
C HIS A 73 -4.40 11.62 30.59
N ASP A 74 -5.47 10.83 30.74
CA ASP A 74 -5.41 9.38 30.51
C ASP A 74 -5.64 9.08 29.02
N CYS A 75 -4.54 8.86 28.30
CA CYS A 75 -4.53 8.58 26.86
C CYS A 75 -4.21 7.11 26.58
N GLY A 76 -4.67 6.19 27.44
CA GLY A 76 -4.39 4.76 27.34
C GLY A 76 -4.74 4.12 25.99
N LEU A 77 -5.80 4.58 25.32
CA LEU A 77 -6.19 4.08 24.00
C LEU A 77 -5.16 4.46 22.92
N ASN A 78 -4.69 5.71 22.90
CA ASN A 78 -3.68 6.17 21.96
C ASN A 78 -2.35 5.47 22.23
N VAL A 79 -1.98 5.32 23.51
CA VAL A 79 -0.79 4.57 23.93
C VAL A 79 -0.87 3.12 23.44
N PHE A 80 -2.03 2.47 23.57
CA PHE A 80 -2.23 1.12 23.06
C PHE A 80 -2.00 1.04 21.54
N PHE A 81 -2.62 1.93 20.75
CA PHE A 81 -2.42 1.96 19.30
C PHE A 81 -0.96 2.20 18.92
N MET A 82 -0.31 3.21 19.50
CA MET A 82 1.10 3.52 19.21
C MET A 82 2.05 2.38 19.59
N VAL A 83 1.87 1.76 20.76
CA VAL A 83 2.71 0.64 21.20
C VAL A 83 2.53 -0.58 20.29
N MET A 84 1.29 -0.90 19.92
CA MET A 84 1.02 -1.97 18.95
C MET A 84 1.72 -1.70 17.61
N SER A 85 1.58 -0.48 17.06
CA SER A 85 2.27 -0.08 15.83
C SER A 85 3.79 -0.16 15.93
N LEU A 86 4.39 0.13 17.10
CA LEU A 86 5.84 0.03 17.32
C LEU A 86 6.36 -1.40 17.49
N ILE A 87 5.51 -2.33 17.91
CA ILE A 87 5.86 -3.76 18.01
C ILE A 87 5.88 -4.41 16.62
N LEU A 88 5.02 -3.96 15.69
CA LEU A 88 4.91 -4.53 14.34
C LEU A 88 6.25 -4.57 13.56
N PRO A 89 7.07 -3.51 13.49
CA PRO A 89 8.38 -3.55 12.83
C PRO A 89 9.32 -4.63 13.38
N VAL A 90 9.26 -4.89 14.69
CA VAL A 90 10.06 -5.94 15.34
C VAL A 90 9.55 -7.32 14.91
N ILE A 91 8.23 -7.52 14.89
CA ILE A 91 7.60 -8.76 14.41
C ILE A 91 7.96 -8.99 12.94
N PHE A 92 7.80 -7.98 12.08
CA PHE A 92 8.10 -8.08 10.65
C PHE A 92 9.57 -8.43 10.41
N THR A 93 10.49 -7.82 11.15
CA THR A 93 11.91 -8.16 11.10
C THR A 93 12.16 -9.61 11.52
N GLY A 94 11.56 -10.04 12.63
CA GLY A 94 11.72 -11.40 13.14
C GLY A 94 11.20 -12.46 12.17
N VAL A 95 10.06 -12.20 11.53
CA VAL A 95 9.51 -13.07 10.48
C VAL A 95 10.40 -13.05 9.24
N ALA A 96 10.80 -11.87 8.75
CA ALA A 96 11.62 -11.74 7.54
C ALA A 96 13.01 -12.38 7.64
N LEU A 97 13.62 -12.36 8.83
CA LEU A 97 14.94 -12.97 9.08
C LEU A 97 14.89 -14.43 9.50
N HIS A 98 13.68 -15.01 9.63
CA HIS A 98 13.56 -16.40 10.07
C HIS A 98 14.19 -17.34 9.02
N PRO A 99 15.10 -18.26 9.41
CA PRO A 99 15.97 -18.99 8.47
C PRO A 99 15.22 -19.95 7.54
N LYS A 100 13.95 -20.27 7.83
CA LYS A 100 13.11 -21.09 6.95
C LYS A 100 12.39 -20.27 5.88
N VAL A 101 12.25 -18.95 6.04
CA VAL A 101 11.60 -18.11 5.02
C VAL A 101 12.66 -17.47 4.14
N ASN A 102 12.38 -17.34 2.84
CA ASN A 102 13.20 -16.53 1.94
C ASN A 102 12.77 -15.06 2.04
N GLY A 103 12.81 -14.52 3.27
CA GLY A 103 12.38 -13.15 3.56
C GLY A 103 13.44 -12.11 3.21
N SER A 104 13.00 -10.85 3.08
CA SER A 104 13.89 -9.70 2.89
C SER A 104 13.51 -8.56 3.82
N LEU A 105 14.51 -7.77 4.22
CA LEU A 105 14.32 -6.61 5.09
C LEU A 105 13.65 -5.43 4.39
N LEU A 106 13.77 -5.32 3.06
CA LEU A 106 13.19 -4.17 2.35
C LEU A 106 11.66 -4.17 2.45
N PRO A 107 10.92 -5.23 2.07
CA PRO A 107 9.46 -5.25 2.24
C PRO A 107 9.05 -5.04 3.71
N ALA A 108 9.74 -5.69 4.65
CA ALA A 108 9.47 -5.54 6.09
C ALA A 108 9.56 -4.08 6.56
N SER A 109 10.61 -3.38 6.15
CA SER A 109 10.88 -2.01 6.57
C SER A 109 9.95 -0.99 5.92
N VAL A 110 9.60 -1.15 4.64
CA VAL A 110 8.65 -0.26 3.96
C VAL A 110 7.24 -0.43 4.52
N VAL A 111 6.81 -1.67 4.78
CA VAL A 111 5.52 -1.95 5.43
C VAL A 111 5.50 -1.37 6.86
N SER A 112 6.62 -1.41 7.57
CA SER A 112 6.75 -0.77 8.90
C SER A 112 6.52 0.74 8.87
N VAL A 113 7.08 1.45 7.87
CA VAL A 113 6.83 2.88 7.67
C VAL A 113 5.36 3.13 7.35
N TYR A 114 4.77 2.28 6.51
CA TYR A 114 3.35 2.39 6.18
C TYR A 114 2.45 2.20 7.40
N CYS A 115 2.71 1.20 8.26
CA CYS A 115 1.96 1.02 9.52
C CYS A 115 2.08 2.26 10.43
N ALA A 116 3.29 2.81 10.59
CA ALA A 116 3.49 4.04 11.35
C ALA A 116 2.73 5.24 10.75
N TYR A 117 2.67 5.33 9.42
CA TYR A 117 1.88 6.34 8.71
C TYR A 117 0.37 6.14 8.92
N VAL A 118 -0.13 4.91 8.80
CA VAL A 118 -1.55 4.61 9.03
C VAL A 118 -1.95 4.96 10.46
N CYS A 119 -1.13 4.58 11.45
CA CYS A 119 -1.31 4.95 12.86
C CYS A 119 -1.33 6.48 13.04
N PHE A 120 -0.39 7.22 12.44
CA PHE A 120 -0.42 8.70 12.45
C PHE A 120 -1.74 9.26 11.92
N THR A 121 -2.18 8.78 10.76
CA THR A 121 -3.44 9.27 10.16
C THR A 121 -4.67 8.83 10.96
N ALA A 122 -4.62 7.68 11.63
CA ALA A 122 -5.69 7.21 12.51
C ALA A 122 -5.86 8.15 13.70
N LEU A 123 -4.78 8.41 14.45
CA LEU A 123 -4.82 9.30 15.62
C LEU A 123 -5.16 10.75 15.22
N SER A 124 -4.73 11.19 14.03
CA SER A 124 -5.10 12.52 13.50
C SER A 124 -6.60 12.69 13.24
N CYS A 125 -7.33 11.59 13.05
CA CYS A 125 -8.78 11.55 12.85
C CYS A 125 -9.57 11.43 14.17
N GLU A 126 -8.93 11.53 15.34
CA GLU A 126 -9.63 11.50 16.63
C GLU A 126 -10.63 12.67 16.79
N PRO A 127 -11.78 12.45 17.47
CA PRO A 127 -12.76 13.50 17.71
C PRO A 127 -12.17 14.76 18.36
N ARG A 128 -12.71 15.94 17.99
CA ARG A 128 -12.20 17.26 18.42
C ARG A 128 -12.25 17.51 19.93
N ASP A 129 -13.18 16.85 20.60
CA ASP A 129 -13.38 16.89 22.03
C ASP A 129 -12.45 15.95 22.80
N TYR A 130 -11.69 15.10 22.10
CA TYR A 130 -10.74 14.18 22.72
C TYR A 130 -9.43 14.89 23.10
N ALA A 131 -9.16 14.98 24.40
CA ALA A 131 -8.04 15.76 24.96
C ALA A 131 -6.65 15.25 24.56
N CYS A 132 -6.54 13.99 24.11
CA CYS A 132 -5.27 13.37 23.77
C CYS A 132 -4.73 13.79 22.40
N ASN A 133 -5.57 14.29 21.49
CA ASN A 133 -5.13 14.74 20.18
C ASN A 133 -4.57 16.18 20.22
N GLY A 134 -3.25 16.29 20.36
CA GLY A 134 -2.52 17.56 20.37
C GLY A 134 -2.51 18.30 19.02
N LEU A 135 -3.06 17.71 17.95
CA LEU A 135 -3.11 18.30 16.61
C LEU A 135 -4.36 19.15 16.37
N HIS A 136 -5.32 19.22 17.29
CA HIS A 136 -6.54 20.02 17.13
C HIS A 136 -6.27 21.50 16.80
N GLY A 137 -5.27 22.11 17.45
CA GLY A 137 -4.84 23.49 17.18
C GLY A 137 -4.17 23.70 15.81
N LYS A 138 -3.82 22.62 15.11
CA LYS A 138 -3.22 22.60 13.76
C LYS A 138 -4.10 21.85 12.74
N SER A 139 -5.36 21.61 13.08
CA SER A 139 -6.29 20.75 12.33
C SER A 139 -6.39 21.05 10.84
N LYS A 140 -6.36 22.33 10.42
CA LYS A 140 -6.38 22.69 8.98
C LYS A 140 -5.15 22.18 8.22
N ALA A 141 -3.95 22.38 8.77
CA ALA A 141 -2.71 21.96 8.13
C ALA A 141 -2.59 20.43 8.11
N VAL A 142 -3.03 19.78 9.19
CA VAL A 142 -3.05 18.31 9.32
C VAL A 142 -4.03 17.70 8.33
N SER A 143 -5.28 18.20 8.28
CA SER A 143 -6.30 17.74 7.33
C SER A 143 -5.90 17.97 5.87
N THR A 144 -5.31 19.14 5.55
CA THR A 144 -4.80 19.39 4.20
C THR A 144 -3.63 18.46 3.86
N GLY A 145 -2.74 18.21 4.82
CA GLY A 145 -1.64 17.28 4.67
C GLY A 145 -2.10 15.84 4.44
N THR A 146 -3.05 15.33 5.23
CA THR A 146 -3.59 13.98 5.09
C THR A 146 -4.36 13.80 3.79
N LEU A 147 -5.09 14.83 3.33
CA LEU A 147 -5.75 14.82 2.02
C LEU A 147 -4.72 14.74 0.89
N ILE A 148 -3.72 15.62 0.89
CA ILE A 148 -2.68 15.64 -0.15
C ILE A 148 -1.94 14.30 -0.20
N LEU A 149 -1.57 13.77 0.96
CA LEU A 149 -0.90 12.47 1.06
C LEU A 149 -1.80 11.35 0.55
N GLY A 150 -3.07 11.29 0.97
CA GLY A 150 -4.02 10.28 0.49
C GLY A 150 -4.25 10.33 -1.02
N MET A 151 -4.37 11.53 -1.59
CA MET A 151 -4.48 11.74 -3.04
C MET A 151 -3.21 11.29 -3.77
N LEU A 152 -2.04 11.64 -3.25
CA LEU A 152 -0.76 11.22 -3.83
C LEU A 152 -0.61 9.70 -3.80
N THR A 153 -0.89 9.06 -2.66
CA THR A 153 -0.82 7.59 -2.56
C THR A 153 -1.81 6.94 -3.53
N THR A 154 -3.03 7.48 -3.67
CA THR A 154 -4.02 6.98 -4.64
C THR A 154 -3.50 7.04 -6.07
N VAL A 155 -2.95 8.18 -6.47
CA VAL A 155 -2.38 8.37 -7.82
C VAL A 155 -1.23 7.39 -8.05
N LEU A 156 -0.30 7.27 -7.09
CA LEU A 156 0.83 6.33 -7.20
C LEU A 156 0.37 4.87 -7.28
N SER A 157 -0.62 4.45 -6.49
CA SER A 157 -1.16 3.09 -6.53
C SER A 157 -1.82 2.77 -7.87
N VAL A 158 -2.61 3.69 -8.42
CA VAL A 158 -3.26 3.51 -9.72
C VAL A 158 -2.24 3.47 -10.85
N LEU A 159 -1.24 4.37 -10.83
CA LEU A 159 -0.16 4.37 -11.81
C LEU A 159 0.65 3.08 -11.77
N TYR A 160 1.02 2.62 -10.56
CA TYR A 160 1.73 1.36 -10.40
C TYR A 160 0.91 0.18 -10.93
N SER A 161 -0.38 0.10 -10.58
CA SER A 161 -1.27 -0.96 -11.08
C SER A 161 -1.37 -0.95 -12.61
N ALA A 162 -1.48 0.23 -13.21
CA ALA A 162 -1.52 0.38 -14.67
C ALA A 162 -0.19 -0.05 -15.33
N PHE A 163 0.96 0.37 -14.78
CA PHE A 163 2.27 -0.02 -15.30
C PHE A 163 2.55 -1.50 -15.12
N ARG A 164 2.15 -2.09 -13.99
CA ARG A 164 2.26 -3.52 -13.72
C ARG A 164 1.44 -4.33 -14.73
N ALA A 165 0.19 -3.93 -14.98
CA ALA A 165 -0.66 -4.56 -15.99
C ALA A 165 -0.08 -4.44 -17.42
N GLY A 166 0.55 -3.30 -17.73
CA GLY A 166 1.21 -3.08 -19.02
C GLY A 166 2.53 -3.86 -19.18
N SER A 167 3.36 -3.92 -18.13
CA SER A 167 4.68 -4.58 -18.16
C SER A 167 4.58 -6.11 -18.33
N SER A 168 3.49 -6.74 -17.89
CA SER A 168 3.24 -8.19 -18.12
C SER A 168 3.18 -8.57 -19.61
N THR A 169 3.15 -7.61 -20.53
CA THR A 169 3.18 -7.83 -21.98
C THR A 169 4.59 -7.77 -22.61
N THR A 170 5.62 -7.39 -21.84
CA THR A 170 6.97 -7.09 -22.37
C THR A 170 7.89 -8.32 -22.50
N PHE A 171 7.49 -9.49 -21.98
CA PHE A 171 8.24 -10.76 -22.16
C PHE A 171 7.92 -11.51 -23.47
N LEU A 172 7.25 -10.89 -24.45
CA LEU A 172 6.89 -11.49 -25.75
C LEU A 172 7.81 -11.07 -26.92
N SER A 173 9.09 -10.83 -26.66
CA SER A 173 10.11 -11.00 -27.72
C SER A 173 10.60 -12.45 -27.66
N PRO A 174 10.38 -13.28 -28.70
CA PRO A 174 10.97 -14.62 -28.73
C PRO A 174 12.50 -14.51 -28.71
N PRO A 175 13.21 -15.42 -28.02
CA PRO A 175 14.65 -15.53 -28.14
C PRO A 175 15.00 -15.91 -29.59
N SER A 176 16.08 -15.34 -30.09
CA SER A 176 16.72 -15.71 -31.36
C SER A 176 16.89 -17.23 -31.45
N SER A 177 16.17 -17.86 -32.39
CA SER A 177 16.37 -19.27 -32.77
C SER A 177 17.64 -19.39 -33.64
N PRO A 178 18.39 -20.50 -33.56
CA PRO A 178 19.79 -20.57 -33.96
C PRO A 178 19.98 -20.79 -35.47
N ARG A 179 21.17 -20.37 -35.93
CA ARG A 179 21.72 -20.45 -37.30
C ARG A 179 21.21 -21.62 -38.17
N SER A 180 20.75 -21.28 -39.38
CA SER A 180 21.00 -22.03 -40.60
C SER A 180 21.19 -21.04 -41.75
N ASP A 181 22.38 -21.05 -42.35
CA ASP A 181 22.66 -20.43 -43.64
C ASP A 181 21.73 -20.98 -44.73
N VAL A 182 21.42 -20.14 -45.73
CA VAL A 182 21.12 -20.40 -47.16
C VAL A 182 19.93 -19.55 -47.70
N GLU A 183 20.32 -18.61 -48.57
CA GLU A 183 19.71 -18.08 -49.81
C GLU A 183 18.40 -17.25 -49.85
N GLU A 184 18.47 -16.24 -50.74
CA GLU A 184 17.43 -15.33 -51.24
C GLU A 184 16.22 -16.06 -51.86
N GLY A 185 15.03 -15.45 -51.73
CA GLY A 185 13.85 -15.86 -52.48
C GLY A 185 12.61 -15.01 -52.17
N THR A 186 12.15 -14.29 -53.19
CA THR A 186 11.02 -13.35 -53.25
C THR A 186 9.63 -13.93 -52.99
N ASP A 187 8.75 -13.02 -52.55
CA ASP A 187 7.28 -12.98 -52.65
C ASP A 187 6.43 -14.02 -51.89
N LYS A 188 5.63 -13.51 -50.94
CA LYS A 188 4.19 -13.31 -51.14
C LYS A 188 3.52 -12.59 -49.97
N GLU A 189 2.64 -11.68 -50.34
CA GLU A 189 1.68 -11.00 -49.48
C GLU A 189 0.87 -12.01 -48.67
N ASP A 190 0.90 -11.86 -47.34
CA ASP A 190 -0.23 -12.18 -46.48
C ASP A 190 -0.30 -11.09 -45.42
N LYS A 191 -1.10 -10.06 -45.70
CA LYS A 191 -1.65 -9.19 -44.66
C LYS A 191 -2.60 -10.03 -43.82
N LYS A 192 -2.05 -10.87 -42.95
CA LYS A 192 -2.79 -11.37 -41.79
C LYS A 192 -3.03 -10.16 -40.91
N GLU A 193 -4.29 -9.75 -40.85
CA GLU A 193 -4.83 -8.91 -39.79
C GLU A 193 -4.15 -9.32 -38.49
N ALA A 194 -3.51 -8.36 -37.83
CA ALA A 194 -2.88 -8.61 -36.55
C ALA A 194 -3.98 -9.06 -35.59
N GLU A 195 -4.15 -10.37 -35.44
CA GLU A 195 -4.99 -10.95 -34.40
C GLU A 195 -4.60 -10.23 -33.10
N ALA A 196 -5.59 -9.60 -32.49
CA ALA A 196 -5.42 -8.92 -31.22
C ALA A 196 -4.90 -9.95 -30.23
N ARG A 197 -3.57 -9.94 -30.01
CA ARG A 197 -2.89 -10.87 -29.11
C ARG A 197 -3.63 -10.82 -27.77
N PRO A 198 -4.00 -11.97 -27.18
CA PRO A 198 -4.74 -11.99 -25.93
C PRO A 198 -3.90 -11.27 -24.87
N VAL A 199 -4.46 -10.17 -24.36
CA VAL A 199 -3.78 -9.34 -23.37
C VAL A 199 -3.81 -10.08 -22.04
N SER A 200 -2.64 -10.29 -21.43
CA SER A 200 -2.45 -11.15 -20.25
C SER A 200 -3.07 -10.62 -18.94
N TYR A 201 -3.84 -9.53 -18.95
CA TYR A 201 -4.48 -8.96 -17.75
C TYR A 201 -6.01 -8.90 -17.89
N SER A 202 -6.72 -9.02 -16.77
CA SER A 202 -8.18 -8.90 -16.75
C SER A 202 -8.62 -7.45 -16.89
N TYR A 203 -9.24 -7.11 -18.03
CA TYR A 203 -9.81 -5.78 -18.30
C TYR A 203 -10.83 -5.36 -17.21
N SER A 204 -11.67 -6.29 -16.77
CA SER A 204 -12.65 -6.04 -15.70
C SER A 204 -11.99 -5.67 -14.38
N PHE A 205 -10.87 -6.32 -14.03
CA PHE A 205 -10.14 -6.03 -12.80
C PHE A 205 -9.45 -4.65 -12.87
N PHE A 206 -8.87 -4.30 -14.01
CA PHE A 206 -8.29 -2.97 -14.25
C PHE A 206 -9.33 -1.86 -14.05
N HIS A 207 -10.50 -1.97 -14.69
CA HIS A 207 -11.55 -0.98 -14.53
C HIS A 207 -12.16 -0.95 -13.13
N LEU A 208 -12.20 -2.09 -12.43
CA LEU A 208 -12.63 -2.14 -11.05
C LEU A 208 -11.69 -1.32 -10.14
N ILE A 209 -10.37 -1.45 -10.29
CA ILE A 209 -9.40 -0.65 -9.51
C ILE A 209 -9.59 0.84 -9.76
N PHE A 210 -9.72 1.27 -11.02
CA PHE A 210 -9.96 2.68 -11.35
C PHE A 210 -11.31 3.19 -10.81
N ALA A 211 -12.36 2.37 -10.86
CA ALA A 211 -13.66 2.73 -10.30
C ALA A 211 -13.56 2.93 -8.78
N LEU A 212 -12.94 1.98 -8.06
CA LEU A 212 -12.71 2.07 -6.62
C LEU A 212 -11.83 3.26 -6.24
N ALA A 213 -10.78 3.55 -7.02
CA ALA A 213 -9.92 4.71 -6.83
C ALA A 213 -10.69 6.03 -6.97
N SER A 214 -11.58 6.14 -7.97
CA SER A 214 -12.40 7.33 -8.16
C SER A 214 -13.42 7.52 -7.04
N MET A 215 -14.00 6.43 -6.50
CA MET A 215 -14.84 6.47 -5.31
C MET A 215 -14.05 6.94 -4.09
N TYR A 216 -12.84 6.43 -3.88
CA TYR A 216 -11.96 6.85 -2.79
C TYR A 216 -11.55 8.32 -2.90
N ALA A 217 -11.14 8.78 -4.10
CA ALA A 217 -10.83 10.18 -4.35
C ALA A 217 -12.04 11.09 -4.10
N GLY A 218 -13.23 10.68 -4.54
CA GLY A 218 -14.48 11.39 -4.26
C GLY A 218 -14.77 11.49 -2.75
N MET A 219 -14.50 10.43 -1.98
CA MET A 219 -14.66 10.43 -0.53
C MET A 219 -13.61 11.30 0.19
N LEU A 220 -12.35 11.28 -0.25
CA LEU A 220 -11.31 12.17 0.26
C LEU A 220 -11.63 13.65 -0.01
N LEU A 221 -12.10 13.98 -1.20
CA LEU A 221 -12.42 15.37 -1.57
C LEU A 221 -13.69 15.90 -0.92
N SER A 222 -14.59 15.00 -0.49
CA SER A 222 -15.86 15.37 0.17
C SER A 222 -15.81 15.24 1.69
N ASP A 223 -14.61 15.07 2.28
CA ASP A 223 -14.41 14.83 3.72
C ASP A 223 -15.31 13.70 4.26
N TRP A 224 -15.59 12.70 3.42
CA TRP A 224 -16.46 11.57 3.70
C TRP A 224 -17.92 11.90 4.07
N THR A 225 -18.38 13.10 3.75
CA THR A 225 -19.71 13.60 4.13
C THR A 225 -20.83 13.13 3.19
N SER A 226 -22.00 12.79 3.75
CA SER A 226 -23.26 12.66 3.00
C SER A 226 -24.19 13.77 3.45
N SER A 227 -24.78 14.49 2.50
CA SER A 227 -25.45 15.79 2.62
C SER A 227 -26.68 15.91 3.55
N SER A 228 -26.83 15.08 4.59
CA SER A 228 -28.01 15.07 5.47
C SER A 228 -27.76 14.96 6.97
N ASP A 229 -26.54 14.79 7.46
CA ASP A 229 -26.28 14.78 8.91
C ASP A 229 -25.37 15.95 9.31
N SER A 230 -25.64 16.49 10.50
CA SER A 230 -25.12 17.71 11.10
C SER A 230 -23.62 18.00 10.88
N SER A 231 -23.28 19.29 10.96
CA SER A 231 -21.99 19.95 10.70
C SER A 231 -20.75 19.48 11.50
N ASP A 232 -20.63 18.19 11.81
CA ASP A 232 -19.43 17.57 12.33
C ASP A 232 -18.73 16.79 11.21
N LEU A 233 -17.48 17.16 10.97
CA LEU A 233 -16.62 16.61 9.92
C LEU A 233 -16.39 15.11 10.14
N VAL A 234 -16.91 14.27 9.25
CA VAL A 234 -16.89 12.79 9.39
C VAL A 234 -15.47 12.19 9.30
N ASP A 235 -14.50 12.90 8.71
CA ASP A 235 -13.09 12.47 8.75
C ASP A 235 -12.46 12.62 10.16
N VAL A 236 -13.17 13.27 11.08
CA VAL A 236 -12.79 13.45 12.48
C VAL A 236 -13.82 12.72 13.34
N GLY A 237 -13.50 11.50 13.74
CA GLY A 237 -14.39 10.65 14.51
C GLY A 237 -13.82 9.26 14.73
N TRP A 238 -14.28 8.60 15.81
CA TRP A 238 -13.83 7.26 16.17
C TRP A 238 -13.98 6.23 15.04
N THR A 239 -14.99 6.37 14.18
CA THR A 239 -15.17 5.48 13.02
C THR A 239 -13.97 5.55 12.07
N SER A 240 -13.48 6.76 11.75
CA SER A 240 -12.32 6.94 10.86
C SER A 240 -11.05 6.37 11.49
N VAL A 241 -10.87 6.61 12.81
CA VAL A 241 -9.77 6.03 13.60
C VAL A 241 -9.77 4.51 13.47
N TRP A 242 -10.90 3.85 13.79
CA TRP A 242 -11.00 2.39 13.77
C TRP A 242 -10.85 1.78 12.38
N VAL A 243 -11.37 2.42 11.33
CA VAL A 243 -11.15 1.94 9.96
C VAL A 243 -9.65 1.88 9.66
N ARG A 244 -8.90 2.93 9.99
CA ARG A 244 -7.45 3.00 9.74
C ARG A 244 -6.67 2.01 10.62
N ILE A 245 -6.99 1.90 11.91
CA ILE A 245 -6.35 0.91 12.81
C ILE A 245 -6.61 -0.53 12.32
N CYS A 246 -7.84 -0.85 11.92
CA CYS A 246 -8.16 -2.16 11.33
C CYS A 246 -7.42 -2.37 10.00
N THR A 247 -7.27 -1.34 9.16
CA THR A 247 -6.45 -1.41 7.95
C THR A 247 -5.00 -1.75 8.30
N GLU A 248 -4.41 -1.12 9.31
CA GLU A 248 -3.05 -1.42 9.78
C GLU A 248 -2.91 -2.89 10.21
N TRP A 249 -3.86 -3.42 10.99
CA TRP A 249 -3.85 -4.82 11.42
C TRP A 249 -3.98 -5.79 10.24
N VAL A 250 -4.84 -5.46 9.28
CA VAL A 250 -4.99 -6.25 8.05
C VAL A 250 -3.69 -6.20 7.23
N THR A 251 -3.04 -5.04 7.11
CA THR A 251 -1.73 -4.92 6.45
C THR A 251 -0.68 -5.79 7.13
N ALA A 252 -0.61 -5.75 8.47
CA ALA A 252 0.31 -6.58 9.23
C ALA A 252 0.06 -8.08 9.00
N GLY A 253 -1.20 -8.51 9.08
CA GLY A 253 -1.60 -9.89 8.82
C GLY A 253 -1.29 -10.34 7.40
N LEU A 254 -1.58 -9.51 6.40
CA LEU A 254 -1.29 -9.79 5.00
C LEU A 254 0.20 -9.88 4.74
N TYR A 255 1.02 -8.97 5.28
CA TYR A 255 2.47 -9.04 5.15
C TYR A 255 3.05 -10.31 5.79
N ILE A 256 2.63 -10.64 7.01
CA ILE A 256 3.08 -11.88 7.67
C ILE A 256 2.67 -13.09 6.82
N TRP A 257 1.46 -13.06 6.25
CA TRP A 257 0.98 -14.10 5.35
C TRP A 257 1.80 -14.21 4.07
N THR A 258 2.21 -13.11 3.42
CA THR A 258 3.03 -13.19 2.20
C THR A 258 4.37 -13.88 2.44
N VAL A 259 4.93 -13.74 3.64
CA VAL A 259 6.20 -14.38 4.01
C VAL A 259 6.03 -15.84 4.46
N ILE A 260 4.95 -16.15 5.19
CA ILE A 260 4.74 -17.49 5.78
C ILE A 260 4.02 -18.44 4.82
N ALA A 261 3.13 -17.95 3.95
CA ALA A 261 2.31 -18.80 3.09
C ALA A 261 3.13 -19.77 2.20
N PRO A 262 4.29 -19.38 1.62
CA PRO A 262 5.16 -20.31 0.88
C PRO A 262 5.64 -21.52 1.70
N LEU A 263 5.74 -21.39 3.02
CA LEU A 263 6.14 -22.51 3.89
C LEU A 263 4.99 -23.45 4.24
N LEU A 264 3.78 -22.91 4.38
CA LEU A 264 2.59 -23.69 4.72
C LEU A 264 2.02 -24.42 3.51
N PHE A 265 2.17 -23.85 2.31
CA PHE A 265 1.66 -24.41 1.05
C PHE A 265 2.75 -24.44 -0.03
N PRO A 266 3.80 -25.25 0.13
CA PRO A 266 4.93 -25.29 -0.81
C PRO A 266 4.53 -25.71 -2.24
N ASP A 267 3.42 -26.44 -2.39
CA ASP A 267 2.90 -26.89 -3.70
C ASP A 267 2.07 -25.83 -4.44
N ARG A 268 1.88 -24.63 -3.85
CA ARG A 268 1.16 -23.53 -4.47
C ARG A 268 2.14 -22.53 -5.06
N GLU A 269 1.99 -22.22 -6.35
CA GLU A 269 2.69 -21.09 -6.97
C GLU A 269 2.09 -19.78 -6.43
N PHE A 270 2.90 -19.04 -5.67
CA PHE A 270 2.60 -17.68 -5.22
C PHE A 270 3.17 -16.72 -6.27
N PHE A 271 2.32 -16.28 -7.19
CA PHE A 271 2.63 -15.26 -8.20
C PHE A 271 2.37 -13.85 -7.67
#